data_AF-A0A645HPE2-F1
#
_entry.id   AF-A0A645HPE2-F1
#
_cell.length_a   1.000
_cell.length_b   1.000
_cell.length_c   1.000
_cell.angle_alpha   90.00
_cell.angle_beta   90.00
_cell.angle_gamma   90.00
#
_symmetry.space_group_name_H-M   'P 1'
#
loop_
_entity.id
_entity.type
_entity.pdbx_description
1 polymer ?
#
loop_
_entity_poly.entity_id
_entity_poly.type
_entity_poly.pdbx_seq_one_letter_code
_entity_poly.pdbx_strand_id
1 'polypeptide(L)'
;MLSADKLYERFGRENGGNILKQDFCKVEWMSYQDSLVVPDPEPLISYVLSCHGNQSQYILDHYNEFRSYVKKKTDGGFYITKDAGIFICEK
;
A
#
# COMPACT_ATOMS: atom_id res chain seq x y z
N MET A 1 -9.06 -4.13 13.45
CA MET A 1 -7.99 -3.54 14.27
C MET A 1 -6.69 -3.66 13.50
N LEU A 2 -6.26 -2.60 12.81
CA LEU A 2 -4.87 -2.50 12.36
C LEU A 2 -4.09 -2.04 13.59
N SER A 3 -3.42 -2.99 14.24
CA SER A 3 -2.41 -2.84 15.30
C SER A 3 -2.38 -1.47 16.01
N ALA A 4 -2.82 -1.42 17.26
CA ALA A 4 -2.71 -0.23 18.13
C ALA A 4 -1.24 0.24 18.29
N ASP A 5 -0.28 -0.65 18.05
CA ASP A 5 1.13 -0.31 17.95
C ASP A 5 1.50 0.06 16.51
N LYS A 6 1.91 1.31 16.32
CA LYS A 6 2.53 1.78 15.08
C LYS A 6 3.92 1.20 14.95
N LEU A 7 4.02 -0.08 14.59
CA LEU A 7 5.29 -0.83 14.51
C LEU A 7 6.34 -0.12 13.65
N TYR A 8 5.91 0.60 12.62
CA TYR A 8 6.78 1.40 11.76
C TYR A 8 7.49 2.55 12.48
N GLU A 9 6.94 3.08 13.59
CA GLU A 9 7.61 4.09 14.43
C GLU A 9 8.73 3.46 15.25
N ARG A 10 8.62 2.16 15.60
CA ARG A 10 9.67 1.42 16.32
C ARG A 10 10.74 0.90 15.37
N PHE A 11 10.34 0.38 14.22
CA PHE A 11 11.23 -0.11 13.18
C PHE A 11 10.55 -0.05 11.80
N GLY A 12 11.05 0.81 10.93
CA GLY A 12 10.57 1.04 9.58
C GLY A 12 11.70 1.48 8.65
N ARG A 13 11.35 1.82 7.41
CA ARG A 13 12.32 2.21 6.38
C ARG A 13 13.21 3.40 6.80
N GLU A 14 12.62 4.41 7.42
CA GLU A 14 13.29 5.67 7.76
C GLU A 14 14.26 5.56 8.94
N ASN A 15 13.96 4.71 9.94
CA ASN A 15 14.77 4.59 11.16
C ASN A 15 15.54 3.26 11.25
N GLY A 16 15.10 2.21 10.55
CA GLY A 16 15.66 0.86 10.64
C GLY A 16 17.14 0.82 10.27
N GLY A 17 17.57 1.62 9.29
CA GLY A 17 18.98 1.71 8.91
C GLY A 17 19.88 2.22 10.05
N ASN A 18 19.42 3.21 10.81
CA ASN A 18 20.18 3.75 11.94
C ASN A 18 20.20 2.79 13.14
N ILE A 19 19.11 2.05 13.34
CA ILE A 19 19.03 1.00 14.38
C ILE A 19 20.03 -0.12 14.07
N LEU A 20 20.05 -0.61 12.82
CA LEU A 20 20.90 -1.72 12.40
C LEU A 20 22.40 -1.39 12.38
N LYS A 21 22.78 -0.13 12.14
CA LYS A 21 24.19 0.31 12.17
C LYS A 21 24.89 0.12 13.52
N GLN A 22 24.15 -0.14 14.59
CA GLN A 22 24.73 -0.45 15.91
C GLN A 22 25.41 -1.82 15.93
N ASP A 23 24.94 -2.77 15.11
CA ASP A 23 25.37 -4.17 15.13
C ASP A 23 26.07 -4.62 13.83
N PHE A 24 25.91 -3.86 12.73
CA PHE A 24 26.42 -4.19 11.39
C PHE A 24 27.30 -3.07 10.84
N CYS A 25 28.46 -3.42 10.28
CA CYS A 25 29.38 -2.44 9.70
C CYS A 25 28.84 -1.82 8.40
N LYS A 26 27.97 -2.55 7.69
CA LYS A 26 27.31 -2.10 6.47
C LYS A 26 25.81 -2.36 6.54
N VAL A 27 25.02 -1.35 6.22
CA VAL A 27 23.55 -1.42 6.15
C VAL A 27 23.07 -0.62 4.95
N GLU A 28 22.39 -1.29 4.02
CA GLU A 28 21.85 -0.68 2.80
C GLU A 28 20.37 -1.02 2.66
N TRP A 29 19.56 -0.04 2.29
CA TRP A 29 18.16 -0.26 1.93
C TRP A 29 18.03 -0.60 0.46
N MET A 30 17.39 -1.72 0.15
CA MET A 30 17.04 -2.13 -1.20
C MET A 30 15.53 -2.09 -1.37
N SER A 31 15.04 -1.11 -2.14
CA SER A 31 13.64 -1.02 -2.51
C SER A 31 13.25 -2.16 -3.46
N TYR A 32 12.15 -2.82 -3.15
CA TYR A 32 11.51 -3.79 -4.03
C TYR A 32 10.55 -3.06 -4.95
N GLN A 33 10.89 -2.97 -6.24
CA GLN A 33 10.01 -2.38 -7.24
C GLN A 33 8.98 -3.40 -7.70
N ASP A 34 7.74 -3.21 -7.27
CA ASP A 34 6.62 -4.05 -7.67
C ASP A 34 5.40 -3.20 -7.96
N SER A 35 4.63 -3.67 -8.93
CA SER A 35 3.39 -3.03 -9.35
C SER A 35 2.38 -4.10 -9.75
N LEU A 36 1.20 -4.03 -9.15
CA LEU A 36 0.04 -4.76 -9.60
C LEU A 36 -0.73 -3.89 -10.60
N VAL A 37 -0.91 -4.39 -11.82
CA VAL A 37 -1.75 -3.74 -12.83
C VAL A 37 -3.16 -4.28 -12.72
N VAL A 38 -4.12 -3.38 -12.52
CA VAL A 38 -5.54 -3.69 -12.53
C VAL A 38 -6.12 -3.16 -13.85
N PRO A 39 -6.37 -4.02 -14.84
CA PRO A 39 -6.82 -3.61 -16.17
C PRO A 39 -8.31 -3.22 -16.20
N ASP A 40 -9.10 -3.75 -15.26
CA ASP A 40 -10.55 -3.55 -15.19
C ASP A 40 -10.94 -2.79 -13.91
N PRO A 41 -11.98 -1.94 -13.94
CA PRO A 41 -12.42 -1.20 -12.75
C PRO A 41 -13.08 -2.10 -11.68
N GLU A 42 -13.70 -3.22 -12.07
CA GLU A 42 -14.54 -4.04 -11.17
C GLU A 42 -13.78 -4.65 -9.98
N PRO A 43 -12.56 -5.21 -10.13
CA PRO A 43 -11.75 -5.66 -8.99
C PRO A 43 -11.48 -4.56 -7.96
N LEU A 44 -11.24 -3.32 -8.42
CA LEU A 44 -10.94 -2.19 -7.54
C LEU A 44 -12.22 -1.72 -6.81
N ILE A 45 -13.35 -1.67 -7.51
CA ILE A 45 -14.67 -1.37 -6.91
C ILE A 45 -15.01 -2.40 -5.83
N SER A 46 -14.85 -3.69 -6.14
CA SER A 46 -15.14 -4.80 -5.22
C SER A 46 -14.25 -4.73 -3.98
N TYR A 47 -12.96 -4.44 -4.16
CA TYR A 47 -12.02 -4.26 -3.06
C TYR A 47 -12.45 -3.14 -2.13
N VAL A 48 -12.76 -1.95 -2.66
CA VAL A 48 -13.19 -0.78 -1.86
C VAL A 48 -14.47 -1.08 -1.09
N LEU A 49 -15.45 -1.76 -1.70
CA LEU A 49 -16.71 -2.11 -1.05
C LEU A 49 -16.57 -3.24 0.00
N SER A 50 -15.55 -4.09 -0.13
CA SER A 50 -15.28 -5.17 0.84
C SER A 50 -14.56 -4.71 2.11
N CYS A 51 -14.04 -3.47 2.11
CA CYS A 51 -13.37 -2.89 3.28
C CYS A 51 -14.36 -2.68 4.44
N HIS A 52 -13.95 -3.06 5.65
CA HIS A 52 -14.77 -2.93 6.84
C HIS A 52 -14.77 -1.49 7.33
N GLY A 53 -15.90 -0.80 7.21
CA GLY A 53 -16.09 0.58 7.64
C GLY A 53 -17.45 1.14 7.21
N ASN A 54 -17.52 2.46 7.02
CA ASN A 54 -18.74 3.16 6.61
C ASN A 54 -18.85 3.35 5.08
N GLN A 55 -17.96 2.73 4.29
CA GLN A 55 -17.87 2.93 2.84
C GLN A 55 -19.19 2.65 2.12
N SER A 56 -19.90 1.58 2.52
CA SER A 56 -21.21 1.25 1.95
C SER A 56 -22.26 2.33 2.19
N GLN A 57 -22.21 3.05 3.32
CA GLN A 57 -23.16 4.11 3.63
C GLN A 57 -23.00 5.36 2.75
N TYR A 58 -21.79 5.65 2.25
CA TYR A 58 -21.54 6.83 1.41
C TYR A 58 -21.49 6.48 -0.09
N ILE A 59 -21.05 5.27 -0.44
CA ILE A 59 -20.78 4.90 -1.84
C ILE A 59 -22.01 4.28 -2.50
N LEU A 60 -22.89 3.58 -1.77
CA LEU A 60 -24.03 2.89 -2.39
C LEU A 60 -25.03 3.88 -3.02
N ASP A 61 -25.34 4.99 -2.34
CA ASP A 61 -26.24 6.02 -2.86
C ASP A 61 -25.69 6.73 -4.12
N HIS A 62 -24.35 6.73 -4.26
CA HIS A 62 -23.61 7.32 -5.39
C HIS A 62 -22.92 6.27 -6.27
N TYR A 63 -23.41 5.02 -6.27
CA TYR A 63 -22.67 3.90 -6.86
C TYR A 63 -22.35 4.11 -8.35
N ASN A 64 -23.29 4.65 -9.12
CA ASN A 64 -23.08 4.92 -10.55
C ASN A 64 -22.02 6.00 -10.81
N GLU A 65 -21.97 7.02 -9.95
CA GLU A 65 -20.97 8.09 -10.01
C GLU A 65 -19.59 7.55 -9.63
N PHE A 66 -19.52 6.79 -8.53
CA PHE A 66 -18.31 6.11 -8.09
C PHE A 66 -17.77 5.15 -9.16
N ARG A 67 -18.63 4.31 -9.73
CA ARG A 67 -18.25 3.37 -10.80
C ARG A 67 -17.72 4.11 -12.04
N SER A 68 -18.39 5.19 -12.45
CA SER A 68 -17.95 6.01 -13.58
C SER A 68 -16.60 6.68 -13.30
N TYR A 69 -16.40 7.16 -12.07
CA TYR A 69 -15.14 7.73 -11.62
C TYR A 69 -14.00 6.69 -11.65
N VAL A 70 -14.21 5.50 -11.08
CA VAL A 70 -13.20 4.42 -11.06
C VAL A 70 -12.88 3.98 -12.48
N LYS A 71 -13.89 3.82 -13.35
CA LYS A 71 -13.67 3.49 -14.77
C LYS A 71 -12.80 4.53 -15.47
N LYS A 72 -13.04 5.82 -15.27
CA LYS A 72 -12.21 6.89 -15.83
C LYS A 72 -10.78 6.88 -15.28
N LYS A 73 -10.58 6.51 -14.02
CA LYS A 73 -9.26 6.45 -13.38
C LYS A 73 -8.46 5.19 -13.71
N THR A 74 -9.14 4.15 -14.16
CA THR A 74 -8.53 2.87 -14.56
C THR A 74 -8.40 2.74 -16.07
N ASP A 75 -8.80 3.75 -16.84
CA ASP A 75 -8.64 3.79 -18.29
C ASP A 75 -7.14 3.77 -18.65
N GLY A 76 -6.73 2.76 -19.42
CA GLY A 76 -5.31 2.47 -19.68
C GLY A 76 -4.59 1.63 -18.62
N GLY A 77 -5.31 1.10 -17.63
CA GLY A 77 -4.76 0.27 -16.55
C GLY A 77 -4.41 1.07 -15.30
N PHE A 78 -4.78 0.53 -14.13
CA PHE A 78 -4.49 1.15 -12.84
C PHE A 78 -3.31 0.46 -12.16
N TYR A 79 -2.24 1.21 -11.92
CA TYR A 79 -1.01 0.68 -11.31
C TYR A 79 -1.03 0.88 -9.80
N ILE A 80 -1.06 -0.22 -9.06
CA ILE A 80 -0.93 -0.24 -7.61
C ILE A 80 0.52 -0.57 -7.28
N THR A 81 1.25 0.40 -6.77
CA THR A 81 2.62 0.21 -6.27
C THR A 81 2.60 0.02 -4.76
N LYS A 82 3.48 -0.84 -4.25
CA LYS A 82 3.72 -0.97 -2.82
C LYS A 82 5.10 -0.42 -2.50
N ASP A 83 5.20 0.50 -1.55
CA ASP A 83 6.49 0.89 -1.01
C ASP A 83 6.98 -0.21 -0.06
N ALA A 84 7.84 -1.08 -0.59
CA ALA A 84 8.41 -2.21 0.12
C ALA A 84 9.89 -2.35 -0.21
N GLY A 85 10.61 -3.08 0.64
CA GLY A 85 12.03 -3.34 0.45
C GLY A 85 12.61 -4.08 1.65
N ILE A 86 13.91 -4.30 1.60
CA ILE A 86 14.66 -5.00 2.63
C ILE A 86 15.93 -4.24 2.98
N PHE A 87 16.42 -4.43 4.21
CA PHE A 87 17.78 -4.04 4.57
C PHE A 87 18.73 -5.19 4.24
N ILE A 88 19.80 -4.90 3.50
CA ILE A 88 20.96 -5.80 3.35
C ILE A 88 22.02 -5.34 4.35
N CYS A 89 22.43 -6.26 5.23
CA CYS A 89 23.41 -5.99 6.26
C CYS A 89 24.63 -6.91 6.12
N GLU A 90 25.81 -6.38 6.40
CA GLU A 90 27.08 -7.12 6.50
C GLU A 90 27.69 -6.86 7.87
N LYS A 91 28.27 -7.90 8.47
CA LYS A 91 28.80 -7.85 9.84
C LYS A 91 30.25 -7.37 9.86
#